data_AF-R5PL04-F1
#
_entry.id   AF-R5PL04-F1
#
_cell.length_a   1.000
_cell.length_b   1.000
_cell.length_c   1.000
_cell.angle_alpha   90.00
_cell.angle_beta   90.00
_cell.angle_gamma   90.00
#
_symmetry.space_group_name_H-M   'P 1'
#
loop_
_entity.id
_entity.type
_entity.pdbx_description
1 polymer ?
#
loop_
_entity_poly.entity_id
_entity_poly.type
_entity_poly.pdbx_seq_one_letter_code
_entity_poly.pdbx_strand_id
1 'polypeptide(L)'
;MENKLDVLTKKLYEEGVDKANREAEKIMAKAKEEAAKLIADAEAKVKEMKAGAEADIENLKKKAESEMALSARQAITALKQSVTNLISGEVAGEIVKSGFKDEAFVQELLVEIVKKWDVASGNLNLELILSESEKANFQKFVAAKYKDLLDRGLEIKTGNTEGAFVIQPKEGGYQVAFSEELFEAFFNQYMRSFTKTLLYK
;
A
#
# COMPACT_ATOMS: atom_id res chain seq x y z
N MET A 1 -1.34 -99.60 29.53
CA MET A 1 -1.50 -99.07 28.16
C MET A 1 -2.42 -97.84 28.16
N GLU A 2 -2.28 -96.94 29.14
CA GLU A 2 -2.57 -95.52 28.93
C GLU A 2 -1.37 -94.96 28.19
N ASN A 3 -1.51 -94.37 26.99
CA ASN A 3 -0.56 -93.35 26.52
C ASN A 3 -0.72 -92.86 25.08
N LYS A 4 -1.55 -93.45 24.21
CA LYS A 4 -1.60 -92.97 22.81
C LYS A 4 -2.70 -91.93 22.57
N LEU A 5 -3.88 -92.13 23.14
CA LEU A 5 -4.99 -91.19 22.97
C LEU A 5 -4.74 -89.87 23.72
N ASP A 6 -4.29 -89.93 24.97
CA ASP A 6 -4.03 -88.72 25.78
C ASP A 6 -2.88 -87.89 25.23
N VAL A 7 -1.83 -88.53 24.70
CA VAL A 7 -0.72 -87.84 24.03
C VAL A 7 -1.18 -87.18 22.74
N LEU A 8 -2.05 -87.81 21.95
CA LEU A 8 -2.61 -87.21 20.75
C LEU A 8 -3.56 -86.04 21.07
N THR A 9 -4.41 -86.16 22.09
CA THR A 9 -5.29 -85.08 22.55
C THR A 9 -4.51 -83.90 23.08
N LYS A 10 -3.47 -84.15 23.89
CA LYS A 10 -2.58 -83.11 24.41
C LYS A 10 -1.82 -82.41 23.28
N LYS A 11 -1.31 -83.17 22.31
CA LYS A 11 -0.62 -82.62 21.14
C LYS A 11 -1.55 -81.79 20.25
N LEU A 12 -2.78 -82.25 20.03
CA LEU A 12 -3.79 -81.50 19.27
C LEU A 12 -4.19 -80.20 19.99
N TYR A 13 -4.31 -80.24 21.31
CA TYR A 13 -4.57 -79.06 22.12
C TYR A 13 -3.40 -78.06 22.07
N GLU A 14 -2.16 -78.53 22.22
CA GLU A 14 -0.95 -77.71 22.10
C GLU A 14 -0.82 -77.09 20.69
N GLU A 15 -1.03 -77.88 19.63
CA GLU A 15 -1.03 -77.38 18.24
C GLU A 15 -2.15 -76.35 17.99
N GLY A 16 -3.33 -76.56 18.59
CA GLY A 16 -4.46 -75.63 18.53
C GLY A 16 -4.18 -74.31 19.25
N VAL A 17 -3.62 -74.37 20.46
CA VAL A 17 -3.23 -73.20 21.26
C VAL A 17 -2.08 -72.44 20.59
N ASP A 18 -1.07 -73.13 20.07
CA ASP A 18 0.05 -72.51 19.34
C ASP A 18 -0.42 -71.80 18.08
N LYS A 19 -1.36 -72.40 17.34
CA LYS A 19 -1.93 -71.77 16.15
C LYS A 19 -2.75 -70.53 16.52
N ALA A 20 -3.57 -70.61 17.56
CA ALA A 20 -4.34 -69.47 18.06
C ALA A 20 -3.44 -68.33 18.55
N ASN A 21 -2.36 -68.63 19.28
CA ASN A 21 -1.39 -67.65 19.72
C ASN A 21 -0.69 -66.96 18.54
N ARG A 22 -0.27 -67.71 17.52
CA ARG A 22 0.32 -67.14 16.29
C ARG A 22 -0.66 -66.25 15.52
N GLU A 23 -1.93 -66.62 15.46
CA GLU A 23 -2.97 -65.78 14.83
C GLU A 23 -3.23 -64.50 15.64
N ALA A 24 -3.29 -64.60 16.97
CA ALA A 24 -3.41 -63.45 17.86
C ALA A 24 -2.21 -62.49 17.73
N GLU A 25 -0.97 -63.01 17.68
CA GLU A 25 0.23 -62.21 17.44
C GLU A 25 0.18 -61.49 16.09
N LYS A 26 -0.26 -62.16 15.02
CA LYS A 26 -0.44 -61.53 13.70
C LYS A 26 -1.47 -60.41 13.74
N ILE A 27 -2.60 -60.62 14.41
CA ILE A 27 -3.65 -59.59 14.56
C ILE A 27 -3.10 -58.39 15.33
N MET A 28 -2.40 -58.62 16.45
CA MET A 28 -1.80 -57.54 17.23
C MET A 28 -0.72 -56.79 16.46
N ALA A 29 0.12 -57.49 15.71
CA ALA A 29 1.14 -56.87 14.87
C ALA A 29 0.51 -55.96 13.81
N LYS A 30 -0.53 -56.46 13.12
CA LYS A 30 -1.27 -55.68 12.12
C LYS A 30 -1.97 -54.46 12.74
N ALA A 31 -2.61 -54.63 13.89
CA ALA A 31 -3.26 -53.52 14.60
C ALA A 31 -2.25 -52.44 15.03
N LYS A 32 -1.06 -52.84 15.49
CA LYS A 32 0.03 -51.90 15.83
C LYS A 32 0.54 -51.17 14.60
N GLU A 33 0.69 -51.86 13.47
CA GLU A 33 1.10 -51.26 12.20
C GLU A 33 0.07 -50.25 11.68
N GLU A 34 -1.22 -50.61 11.68
CA GLU A 34 -2.31 -49.72 11.27
C GLU A 34 -2.42 -48.50 12.20
N ALA A 35 -2.27 -48.69 13.51
CA ALA A 35 -2.24 -47.58 14.47
C ALA A 35 -1.05 -46.63 14.24
N ALA A 36 0.15 -47.18 14.03
CA ALA A 36 1.34 -46.39 13.72
C ALA A 36 1.17 -45.60 12.42
N LYS A 37 0.58 -46.22 11.39
CA LYS A 37 0.27 -45.55 10.13
C LYS A 37 -0.74 -44.42 10.30
N LEU A 38 -1.80 -44.62 11.08
CA LEU A 38 -2.81 -43.60 11.34
C LEU A 38 -2.22 -42.39 12.07
N ILE A 39 -1.33 -42.62 13.03
CA ILE A 39 -0.61 -41.55 13.74
C ILE A 39 0.30 -40.80 12.75
N ALA A 40 1.08 -41.51 11.94
CA ALA A 40 1.96 -40.90 10.95
C ALA A 40 1.19 -40.05 9.92
N ASP A 41 0.05 -40.55 9.42
CA ASP A 41 -0.81 -39.82 8.48
C ASP A 41 -1.42 -38.58 9.14
N ALA A 42 -1.80 -38.66 10.43
CA ALA A 42 -2.30 -37.51 11.18
C ALA A 42 -1.22 -36.45 11.40
N GLU A 43 -0.01 -36.85 11.80
CA GLU A 43 1.14 -35.95 11.96
C GLU A 43 1.52 -35.27 10.64
N ALA A 44 1.51 -36.01 9.53
CA ALA A 44 1.75 -35.47 8.20
C ALA A 44 0.72 -34.40 7.82
N LYS A 45 -0.57 -34.66 8.04
CA LYS A 45 -1.65 -33.69 7.80
C LYS A 45 -1.52 -32.44 8.67
N VAL A 46 -1.19 -32.60 9.95
CA VAL A 46 -0.97 -31.46 10.86
C VAL A 46 0.20 -30.60 10.35
N LYS A 47 1.29 -31.23 9.91
CA LYS A 47 2.44 -30.51 9.35
C LYS A 47 2.09 -29.76 8.07
N GLU A 48 1.32 -30.38 7.17
CA GLU A 48 0.83 -29.74 5.95
C GLU A 48 -0.08 -28.55 6.26
N MET A 49 -1.06 -28.72 7.15
CA MET A 49 -1.96 -27.64 7.57
C MET A 49 -1.19 -26.47 8.19
N LYS A 50 -0.18 -26.77 9.02
CA LYS A 50 0.66 -25.73 9.63
C LYS A 50 1.47 -24.97 8.59
N ALA A 51 2.09 -25.67 7.64
CA ALA A 51 2.83 -25.05 6.55
C ALA A 51 1.92 -24.19 5.65
N GLY A 52 0.71 -24.68 5.35
CA GLY A 52 -0.30 -23.90 4.61
C GLY A 52 -0.72 -22.64 5.34
N ALA A 53 -0.99 -22.74 6.65
CA ALA A 53 -1.34 -21.59 7.48
C ALA A 53 -0.20 -20.55 7.57
N GLU A 54 1.05 -21.01 7.72
CA GLU A 54 2.22 -20.13 7.72
C GLU A 54 2.38 -19.38 6.38
N ALA A 55 2.19 -20.09 5.25
CA ALA A 55 2.24 -19.49 3.92
C ALA A 55 1.10 -18.47 3.69
N ASP A 56 -0.12 -18.78 4.14
CA ASP A 56 -1.27 -17.88 4.05
C ASP A 56 -1.05 -16.60 4.87
N ILE A 57 -0.50 -16.72 6.08
CA ILE A 57 -0.14 -15.57 6.93
C ILE A 57 0.93 -14.72 6.25
N GLU A 58 1.95 -15.33 5.67
CA GLU A 58 3.01 -14.60 4.97
C GLU A 58 2.46 -13.84 3.75
N ASN A 59 1.59 -14.49 2.97
CA ASN A 59 0.95 -13.87 1.82
C ASN A 59 0.01 -12.71 2.22
N LEU A 60 -0.77 -12.89 3.29
CA LEU A 60 -1.60 -11.82 3.84
C LEU A 60 -0.76 -10.63 4.31
N LYS A 61 0.37 -10.88 4.98
CA LYS A 61 1.29 -9.83 5.41
C LYS A 61 1.86 -9.05 4.21
N LYS A 62 2.36 -9.76 3.18
CA LYS A 62 2.87 -9.12 1.96
C LYS A 62 1.82 -8.28 1.25
N LYS A 63 0.58 -8.79 1.17
CA LYS A 63 -0.55 -8.05 0.59
C LYS A 63 -0.86 -6.80 1.40
N ALA A 64 -0.94 -6.93 2.72
CA ALA A 64 -1.19 -5.81 3.62
C ALA A 64 -0.12 -4.70 3.50
N GLU A 65 1.15 -5.08 3.48
CA GLU A 65 2.27 -4.14 3.30
C GLU A 65 2.20 -3.43 1.93
N SER A 66 1.88 -4.16 0.87
CA SER A 66 1.79 -3.61 -0.49
C SER A 66 0.63 -2.63 -0.65
N GLU A 67 -0.55 -2.97 -0.11
CA GLU A 67 -1.73 -2.10 -0.16
C GLU A 67 -1.53 -0.86 0.72
N MET A 68 -0.93 -0.99 1.90
CA MET A 68 -0.57 0.16 2.75
C MET A 68 0.41 1.10 2.06
N ALA A 69 1.45 0.55 1.40
CA ALA A 69 2.41 1.35 0.64
C ALA A 69 1.74 2.07 -0.55
N LEU A 70 0.77 1.44 -1.21
CA LEU A 70 0.00 2.06 -2.28
C LEU A 70 -0.86 3.22 -1.75
N SER A 71 -1.60 3.02 -0.66
CA SER A 71 -2.40 4.08 -0.02
C SER A 71 -1.53 5.27 0.41
N ALA A 72 -0.34 5.03 0.96
CA ALA A 72 0.61 6.08 1.30
C ALA A 72 1.06 6.88 0.06
N ARG A 73 1.39 6.20 -1.05
CA ARG A 73 1.75 6.87 -2.31
C ARG A 73 0.61 7.71 -2.87
N GLN A 74 -0.62 7.22 -2.78
CA GLN A 74 -1.82 7.95 -3.21
C GLN A 74 -2.03 9.22 -2.36
N ALA A 75 -1.92 9.10 -1.04
CA ALA A 75 -2.01 10.24 -0.11
C ALA A 75 -0.95 11.31 -0.42
N ILE A 76 0.31 10.90 -0.63
CA ILE A 76 1.40 11.82 -1.01
C ILE A 76 1.11 12.51 -2.34
N THR A 77 0.59 11.77 -3.33
CA THR A 77 0.26 12.33 -4.65
C THR A 77 -0.86 13.37 -4.56
N ALA A 78 -1.92 13.07 -3.80
CA ALA A 78 -3.03 13.99 -3.58
C ALA A 78 -2.59 15.27 -2.83
N LEU A 79 -1.69 15.14 -1.86
CA LEU A 79 -1.09 16.29 -1.18
C LEU A 79 -0.27 17.13 -2.16
N LYS A 80 0.60 16.52 -2.98
CA LYS A 80 1.36 17.23 -4.02
C LYS A 80 0.46 17.99 -4.99
N GLN A 81 -0.62 17.37 -5.45
CA GLN A 81 -1.60 18.03 -6.32
C GLN A 81 -2.29 19.21 -5.63
N SER A 82 -2.66 19.04 -4.36
CA SER A 82 -3.27 20.12 -3.56
C SER A 82 -2.32 21.30 -3.39
N VAL A 83 -1.03 21.03 -3.12
CA VAL A 83 0.04 22.03 -3.08
C VAL A 83 0.16 22.74 -4.42
N THR A 84 0.28 22.00 -5.52
CA THR A 84 0.42 22.58 -6.87
C THR A 84 -0.76 23.45 -7.26
N ASN A 85 -1.99 23.00 -7.00
CA ASN A 85 -3.21 23.74 -7.32
C ASN A 85 -3.33 25.01 -6.47
N LEU A 86 -3.03 24.93 -5.17
CA LEU A 86 -3.07 26.08 -4.27
C LEU A 86 -2.05 27.13 -4.69
N ILE A 87 -0.79 26.74 -4.91
CA ILE A 87 0.24 27.72 -5.29
C ILE A 87 -0.07 28.30 -6.68
N SER A 88 -0.51 27.50 -7.64
CA SER A 88 -0.88 28.01 -8.96
C SER A 88 -2.05 29.00 -8.89
N GLY A 89 -3.06 28.70 -8.05
CA GLY A 89 -4.22 29.56 -7.84
C GLY A 89 -3.89 30.85 -7.09
N GLU A 90 -3.12 30.78 -6.01
CA GLU A 90 -2.68 31.95 -5.24
C GLU A 90 -1.71 32.83 -6.04
N VAL A 91 -0.78 32.24 -6.80
CA VAL A 91 0.10 33.01 -7.70
C VAL A 91 -0.70 33.66 -8.83
N ALA A 92 -1.66 32.97 -9.44
CA ALA A 92 -2.56 33.58 -10.41
C ALA A 92 -3.37 34.73 -9.77
N GLY A 93 -3.90 34.54 -8.57
CA GLY A 93 -4.63 35.55 -7.80
C GLY A 93 -3.77 36.75 -7.39
N GLU A 94 -2.52 36.53 -6.96
CA GLU A 94 -1.57 37.60 -6.65
C GLU A 94 -1.09 38.33 -7.90
N ILE A 95 -0.88 37.67 -9.03
CA ILE A 95 -0.57 38.34 -10.30
C ILE A 95 -1.72 39.28 -10.69
N VAL A 96 -2.98 38.84 -10.52
CA VAL A 96 -4.16 39.66 -10.78
C VAL A 96 -4.34 40.80 -9.77
N LYS A 97 -4.12 40.55 -8.46
CA LYS A 97 -4.32 41.53 -7.38
C LYS A 97 -3.18 42.53 -7.23
N SER A 98 -1.94 42.10 -7.46
CA SER A 98 -0.76 42.97 -7.31
C SER A 98 -0.60 43.94 -8.46
N GLY A 99 -1.50 43.90 -9.46
CA GLY A 99 -1.59 44.90 -10.52
C GLY A 99 -0.22 45.17 -11.10
N PHE A 100 0.37 44.15 -11.74
CA PHE A 100 1.46 44.31 -12.72
C PHE A 100 2.42 45.47 -12.39
N LYS A 101 3.11 45.39 -11.24
CA LYS A 101 4.02 46.46 -10.77
C LYS A 101 5.19 46.77 -11.72
N ASP A 102 5.39 45.94 -12.75
CA ASP A 102 6.18 46.28 -13.92
C ASP A 102 5.22 46.47 -15.10
N GLU A 103 4.55 47.63 -15.08
CA GLU A 103 3.41 47.93 -15.95
C GLU A 103 3.80 47.77 -17.43
N ALA A 104 5.04 48.12 -17.76
CA ALA A 104 5.61 48.00 -19.10
C ALA A 104 5.87 46.55 -19.53
N PHE A 105 6.55 45.74 -18.71
CA PHE A 105 6.85 44.34 -19.06
C PHE A 105 5.58 43.52 -19.26
N VAL A 106 4.59 43.74 -18.40
CA VAL A 106 3.34 42.98 -18.49
C VAL A 106 2.43 43.51 -19.60
N GLN A 107 2.37 44.83 -19.81
CA GLN A 107 1.67 45.35 -20.98
C GLN A 107 2.31 44.85 -22.28
N GLU A 108 3.63 44.82 -22.40
CA GLU A 108 4.32 44.24 -23.57
C GLU A 108 4.03 42.75 -23.70
N LEU A 109 4.09 41.97 -22.61
CA LEU A 109 3.81 40.54 -22.62
C LEU A 109 2.36 40.23 -23.01
N LEU A 110 1.38 40.97 -22.46
CA LEU A 110 -0.04 40.82 -22.79
C LEU A 110 -0.33 41.27 -24.23
N VAL A 111 0.28 42.36 -24.70
CA VAL A 111 0.17 42.81 -26.09
C VAL A 111 0.78 41.79 -27.04
N GLU A 112 1.91 41.19 -26.70
CA GLU A 112 2.59 40.18 -27.51
C GLU A 112 1.81 38.86 -27.54
N ILE A 113 1.22 38.46 -26.40
CA ILE A 113 0.28 37.33 -26.31
C ILE A 113 -0.95 37.60 -27.18
N VAL A 114 -1.57 38.77 -27.08
CA VAL A 114 -2.76 39.13 -27.87
C VAL A 114 -2.45 39.24 -29.37
N LYS A 115 -1.27 39.75 -29.77
CA LYS A 115 -0.84 39.81 -31.17
C LYS A 115 -0.62 38.43 -31.79
N LYS A 116 -0.12 37.48 -31.01
CA LYS A 116 0.24 36.12 -31.46
C LYS A 116 -0.85 35.09 -31.17
N TRP A 117 -1.90 35.46 -30.45
CA TRP A 117 -3.01 34.59 -30.15
C TRP A 117 -3.91 34.44 -31.39
N ASP A 118 -3.94 33.24 -31.95
CA ASP A 118 -4.93 32.87 -32.96
C ASP A 118 -6.29 32.62 -32.29
N VAL A 119 -7.08 33.69 -32.22
CA VAL A 119 -8.42 33.73 -31.61
C VAL A 119 -9.38 32.69 -32.25
N ALA A 120 -9.15 32.28 -33.50
CA ALA A 120 -9.99 31.29 -34.19
C ALA A 120 -9.79 29.86 -33.67
N SER A 121 -8.62 29.55 -33.09
CA SER A 121 -8.27 28.22 -32.61
C SER A 121 -8.67 27.96 -31.16
N GLY A 122 -8.98 29.00 -30.38
CA GLY A 122 -9.33 28.91 -28.96
C GLY A 122 -8.20 28.39 -28.05
N ASN A 123 -7.00 28.14 -28.59
CA ASN A 123 -5.94 27.43 -27.88
C ASN A 123 -4.78 28.40 -27.57
N LEU A 124 -4.59 28.71 -26.28
CA LEU A 124 -3.51 29.59 -25.82
C LEU A 124 -2.28 28.74 -25.48
N ASN A 125 -1.42 28.47 -26.46
CA ASN A 125 -0.14 27.79 -26.21
C ASN A 125 0.99 28.80 -26.00
N LEU A 126 1.31 29.07 -24.75
CA LEU A 126 2.36 30.01 -24.34
C LEU A 126 3.76 29.62 -24.86
N GLU A 127 4.01 28.35 -25.19
CA GLU A 127 5.29 27.90 -25.76
C GLU A 127 5.56 28.43 -27.16
N LEU A 128 4.50 28.71 -27.94
CA LEU A 128 4.56 29.22 -29.32
C LEU A 128 4.62 30.76 -29.39
N ILE A 129 4.27 31.43 -28.30
CA ILE A 129 4.03 32.88 -28.26
C ILE A 129 5.27 33.65 -27.78
N LEU A 130 6.01 33.08 -26.83
CA LEU A 130 7.16 33.72 -26.20
C LEU A 130 8.48 33.25 -26.83
N SER A 131 9.39 34.19 -27.08
CA SER A 131 10.79 33.86 -27.40
C SER A 131 11.49 33.23 -26.19
N GLU A 132 12.62 32.56 -26.41
CA GLU A 132 13.38 31.89 -25.34
C GLU A 132 13.84 32.88 -24.24
N SER A 133 14.16 34.13 -24.58
CA SER A 133 14.54 35.14 -23.58
C SER A 133 13.35 35.61 -22.74
N GLU A 134 12.18 35.78 -23.37
CA GLU A 134 10.93 36.16 -22.69
C GLU A 134 10.44 35.03 -21.78
N LYS A 135 10.55 33.76 -22.22
CA LYS A 135 10.28 32.59 -21.37
C LYS A 135 11.17 32.59 -20.13
N ALA A 136 12.47 32.83 -20.28
CA ALA A 136 13.40 32.85 -19.16
C ALA A 136 13.10 33.98 -18.16
N ASN A 137 12.74 35.17 -18.65
CA ASN A 137 12.34 36.30 -17.81
C ASN A 137 11.01 36.04 -17.10
N PHE A 138 10.02 35.50 -17.81
CA PHE A 138 8.74 35.10 -17.24
C PHE A 138 8.90 34.01 -16.18
N GLN A 139 9.69 32.97 -16.45
CA GLN A 139 9.99 31.91 -15.48
C GLN A 139 10.68 32.47 -14.22
N LYS A 140 11.64 33.39 -14.36
CA LYS A 140 12.30 34.06 -13.21
C LYS A 140 11.31 34.89 -12.40
N PHE A 141 10.45 35.66 -13.06
CA PHE A 141 9.42 36.45 -12.40
C PHE A 141 8.44 35.57 -11.62
N VAL A 142 7.94 34.50 -12.26
CA VAL A 142 7.04 33.54 -11.62
C VAL A 142 7.75 32.84 -10.45
N ALA A 143 8.97 32.33 -10.65
CA ALA A 143 9.75 31.67 -9.60
C ALA A 143 9.98 32.58 -8.37
N ALA A 144 10.23 33.87 -8.57
CA ALA A 144 10.36 34.84 -7.47
C ALA A 144 9.06 35.01 -6.68
N LYS A 145 7.90 34.99 -7.35
CA LYS A 145 6.58 35.04 -6.69
C LYS A 145 6.27 33.77 -5.92
N TYR A 146 6.55 32.60 -6.50
CA TYR A 146 6.45 31.31 -5.78
C TYR A 146 7.33 31.31 -4.53
N LYS A 147 8.58 31.79 -4.63
CA LYS A 147 9.51 31.88 -3.50
C LYS A 147 8.98 32.77 -2.38
N ASP A 148 8.52 33.98 -2.71
CA ASP A 148 7.97 34.92 -1.73
C ASP A 148 6.73 34.36 -1.01
N LEU A 149 5.88 33.63 -1.73
CA LEU A 149 4.68 33.00 -1.18
C LEU A 149 5.03 31.84 -0.22
N LEU A 150 5.99 31.00 -0.60
CA LEU A 150 6.47 29.91 0.25
C LEU A 150 7.25 30.41 1.47
N ASP A 151 7.99 31.52 1.34
CA ASP A 151 8.74 32.14 2.43
C ASP A 151 7.81 32.74 3.51
N ARG A 152 6.58 33.13 3.16
CA ARG A 152 5.55 33.62 4.09
C ARG A 152 4.81 32.52 4.88
N GLY A 153 4.98 31.26 4.48
CA GLY A 153 4.22 30.15 5.03
C GLY A 153 2.89 29.95 4.30
N LEU A 154 2.68 28.76 3.73
CA LEU A 154 1.48 28.43 2.98
C LEU A 154 0.67 27.34 3.66
N GLU A 155 -0.55 27.67 4.08
CA GLU A 155 -1.49 26.71 4.66
C GLU A 155 -2.28 25.97 3.58
N ILE A 156 -2.21 24.65 3.58
CA ILE A 156 -2.93 23.77 2.66
C ILE A 156 -3.96 22.98 3.46
N LYS A 157 -5.23 23.23 3.17
CA LYS A 157 -6.34 22.44 3.72
C LYS A 157 -6.66 21.29 2.78
N THR A 158 -6.71 20.07 3.30
CA THR A 158 -7.02 18.87 2.51
C THR A 158 -8.34 18.26 3.01
N GLY A 159 -9.35 18.22 2.13
CA GLY A 159 -10.66 17.66 2.47
C GLY A 159 -11.38 18.44 3.59
N ASN A 160 -11.98 17.71 4.53
CA ASN A 160 -12.85 18.25 5.58
C ASN A 160 -12.25 18.13 6.99
N THR A 161 -10.91 18.11 7.10
CA THR A 161 -10.21 17.95 8.39
C THR A 161 -10.03 19.27 9.12
N GLU A 162 -10.10 19.24 10.46
CA GLU A 162 -9.69 20.37 11.30
C GLU A 162 -8.16 20.45 11.31
N GLY A 163 -7.59 21.45 10.63
CA GLY A 163 -6.14 21.66 10.53
C GLY A 163 -5.66 21.94 9.10
N ALA A 164 -4.38 22.31 8.98
CA ALA A 164 -3.74 22.57 7.68
C ALA A 164 -2.31 22.05 7.65
N PHE A 165 -1.89 21.56 6.48
CA PHE A 165 -0.49 21.29 6.18
C PHE A 165 0.20 22.61 5.84
N VAL A 166 1.23 22.99 6.58
CA VAL A 166 1.88 24.29 6.42
C VAL A 166 3.23 24.11 5.74
N ILE A 167 3.41 24.64 4.54
CA ILE A 167 4.73 24.74 3.94
C ILE A 167 5.44 25.94 4.56
N GLN A 168 6.63 25.73 5.11
CA GLN A 168 7.43 26.79 5.73
C GLN A 168 8.93 26.61 5.42
N PRO A 169 9.73 27.68 5.46
CA PRO A 169 11.17 27.61 5.25
C PRO A 169 11.88 26.72 6.28
N LYS A 170 12.88 25.94 5.85
CA LYS A 170 13.82 25.22 6.72
C LYS A 170 15.13 24.95 5.99
N GLU A 171 16.25 25.35 6.62
CA GLU A 171 17.62 25.00 6.20
C GLU A 171 17.91 25.18 4.69
N GLY A 172 17.53 26.33 4.12
CA GLY A 172 17.77 26.62 2.70
C GLY A 172 16.79 25.94 1.72
N GLY A 173 15.76 25.25 2.23
CA GLY A 173 14.63 24.71 1.48
C GLY A 173 13.30 24.95 2.19
N TYR A 174 12.31 24.10 1.91
CA TYR A 174 10.99 24.15 2.52
C TYR A 174 10.62 22.79 3.14
N GLN A 175 9.92 22.83 4.27
CA GLN A 175 9.34 21.64 4.91
C GLN A 175 7.82 21.78 4.98
N VAL A 176 7.12 20.64 5.03
CA VAL A 176 5.69 20.58 5.33
C VAL A 176 5.54 20.24 6.81
N ALA A 177 4.98 21.15 7.59
CA ALA A 177 4.61 20.94 8.98
C ALA A 177 3.12 20.62 9.11
N PHE A 178 2.79 19.70 10.01
CA PHE A 178 1.43 19.24 10.27
C PHE A 178 1.36 18.63 11.66
N SER A 179 0.16 18.59 12.25
CA SER A 179 -0.07 17.87 13.51
C SER A 179 -0.27 16.38 13.25
N GLU A 180 -0.07 15.56 14.30
CA GLU A 180 -0.29 14.12 14.23
C GLU A 180 -1.76 13.80 13.89
N GLU A 181 -2.71 14.50 14.52
CA GLU A 181 -4.15 14.31 14.31
C GLU A 181 -4.56 14.62 12.87
N LEU A 182 -3.98 15.67 12.27
CA LEU A 182 -4.21 16.00 10.88
C LEU A 182 -3.68 14.92 9.95
N PHE A 183 -2.47 14.41 10.22
CA PHE A 183 -1.88 13.34 9.43
C PHE A 183 -2.71 12.06 9.53
N GLU A 184 -3.12 11.67 10.74
CA GLU A 184 -3.99 10.51 10.95
C GLU A 184 -5.32 10.66 10.22
N ALA A 185 -6.00 11.80 10.37
CA ALA A 185 -7.29 12.04 9.74
C ALA A 185 -7.18 12.02 8.20
N PHE A 186 -6.13 12.62 7.64
CA PHE A 186 -5.84 12.59 6.22
C PHE A 186 -5.51 11.18 5.73
N PHE A 187 -4.58 10.49 6.41
CA PHE A 187 -4.12 9.16 6.03
C PHE A 187 -5.24 8.10 6.12
N ASN A 188 -6.09 8.20 7.16
CA ASN A 188 -7.22 7.30 7.36
C ASN A 188 -8.22 7.32 6.21
N GLN A 189 -8.35 8.42 5.47
CA GLN A 189 -9.23 8.47 4.28
C GLN A 189 -8.78 7.47 3.21
N TYR A 190 -7.47 7.27 3.06
CA TYR A 190 -6.86 6.36 2.09
C TYR A 190 -6.68 4.94 2.64
N MET A 191 -6.68 4.77 3.97
CA MET A 191 -6.65 3.45 4.61
C MET A 191 -8.02 2.79 4.71
N ARG A 192 -9.13 3.54 4.68
CA ARG A 192 -10.49 2.97 4.80
C ARG A 192 -10.78 1.87 3.76
N SER A 193 -10.39 2.06 2.50
CA SER A 193 -10.58 1.06 1.44
C SER A 193 -9.77 -0.22 1.71
N PHE A 194 -8.54 -0.04 2.18
CA PHE A 194 -7.64 -1.12 2.58
C PHE A 194 -8.19 -1.90 3.78
N THR A 195 -8.52 -1.21 4.87
CA THR A 195 -9.08 -1.82 6.09
C THR A 195 -10.37 -2.57 5.79
N LYS A 196 -11.23 -2.04 4.91
CA LYS A 196 -12.46 -2.73 4.50
C LYS A 196 -12.16 -4.04 3.77
N THR A 197 -11.17 -4.06 2.89
CA THR A 197 -10.77 -5.26 2.11
C THR A 197 -10.14 -6.33 2.99
N LEU A 198 -9.46 -5.94 4.08
CA LEU A 198 -8.92 -6.88 5.06
C LEU A 198 -9.98 -7.44 6.00
N LEU A 199 -10.90 -6.59 6.49
CA LEU A 199 -11.89 -6.99 7.50
C LEU A 199 -13.10 -7.70 6.92
N TYR A 200 -13.49 -7.35 5.70
CA TYR A 200 -14.69 -7.85 5.05
C TYR A 200 -14.29 -8.46 3.71
N LYS A 201 -14.35 -9.80 3.63
CA LYS A 201 -14.29 -10.55 2.36
C LYS A 201 -15.58 -10.35 1.58
#